data_AF-A0A828ST85-F1
#
_entry.id   AF-A0A828ST85-F1
#
_cell.length_a   1.000
_cell.length_b   1.000
_cell.length_c   1.000
_cell.angle_alpha   90.00
_cell.angle_beta   90.00
_cell.angle_gamma   90.00
#
_symmetry.space_group_name_H-M   'P 1'
#
loop_
_entity.id
_entity.type
_entity.pdbx_description
1 polymer ?
#
loop_
_entity_poly.entity_id
_entity_poly.type
_entity_poly.pdbx_seq_one_letter_code
_entity_poly.pdbx_strand_id
1 'polypeptide(L)'
;MNAAVNHIMQTVNWKERTLEGWLRAFGAWCDACPNNRLTIIKTTPDKKLTQDQREWLLNVYMNDGEYIGRMPTPKKSGRLINDNEARAFQRLWLDIKDNASEVLQEWLDLVWSHYVSGYSLREIALRRGISKASVDQDIRCGIAYMRGQASFIKSERAG
;
A
#
# COMPACT_ATOMS: atom_id res chain seq x y z
N MET A 1 10.59 -21.19 5.86
CA MET A 1 9.27 -20.54 5.82
C MET A 1 8.50 -20.92 7.08
N ASN A 2 7.99 -19.95 7.85
CA ASN A 2 7.30 -20.22 9.13
C ASN A 2 5.84 -20.63 8.89
N ALA A 3 5.44 -21.79 9.42
CA ALA A 3 4.11 -22.39 9.23
C ALA A 3 2.94 -21.48 9.68
N ALA A 4 3.15 -20.66 10.71
CA ALA A 4 2.15 -19.70 11.19
C ALA A 4 1.80 -18.60 10.18
N VAL A 5 2.75 -18.22 9.31
CA VAL A 5 2.57 -17.14 8.33
C VAL A 5 1.75 -17.61 7.13
N ASN A 6 1.91 -18.88 6.73
CA ASN A 6 1.08 -19.48 5.68
C ASN A 6 -0.39 -19.60 6.11
N HIS A 7 -0.64 -19.84 7.39
CA HIS A 7 -2.01 -19.93 7.93
C HIS A 7 -2.74 -18.57 7.87
N ILE A 8 -2.05 -17.45 8.14
CA ILE A 8 -2.66 -16.11 8.13
C ILE A 8 -3.18 -15.76 6.73
N MET A 9 -2.42 -16.03 5.66
CA MET A 9 -2.86 -15.82 4.27
C MET A 9 -4.11 -16.63 3.89
N GLN A 10 -4.26 -17.84 4.46
CA GLN A 10 -5.38 -18.74 4.18
C GLN A 10 -6.66 -18.36 4.93
N THR A 11 -6.53 -17.71 6.09
CA THR A 11 -7.69 -17.28 6.91
C THR A 11 -8.35 -15.98 6.44
N VAL A 12 -7.69 -15.20 5.59
CA VAL A 12 -8.22 -13.92 5.11
C VAL A 12 -9.26 -14.15 4.01
N ASN A 13 -10.43 -13.54 4.18
CA ASN A 13 -11.46 -13.53 3.14
C ASN A 13 -11.11 -12.48 2.06
N TRP A 14 -10.25 -12.86 1.11
CA TRP A 14 -9.81 -12.00 0.00
C TRP A 14 -10.92 -11.54 -0.94
N LYS A 15 -12.10 -12.19 -0.90
CA LYS A 15 -13.27 -11.83 -1.71
C LYS A 15 -14.13 -10.74 -1.05
N GLU A 16 -13.82 -10.28 0.16
CA GLU A 16 -14.56 -9.22 0.85
C GLU A 16 -14.50 -7.88 0.08
N ARG A 17 -13.33 -7.53 -0.48
CA ARG A 17 -13.07 -6.22 -1.11
C ARG A 17 -12.21 -6.35 -2.38
N THR A 18 -12.29 -5.36 -3.26
CA THR A 18 -11.41 -5.27 -4.45
C THR A 18 -9.98 -4.98 -4.04
N LEU A 19 -9.03 -5.15 -4.97
CA LEU A 19 -7.62 -4.85 -4.71
C LEU A 19 -7.39 -3.41 -4.24
N GLU A 20 -8.06 -2.44 -4.87
CA GLU A 20 -7.99 -1.03 -4.48
C GLU A 20 -8.61 -0.81 -3.10
N GLY A 21 -9.65 -1.57 -2.75
CA GLY A 21 -10.23 -1.58 -1.41
C GLY A 21 -9.25 -2.10 -0.35
N TRP A 22 -8.50 -3.16 -0.68
CA TRP A 22 -7.41 -3.68 0.16
C TRP A 22 -6.31 -2.64 0.36
N LEU A 23 -5.80 -2.04 -0.72
CA LEU A 23 -4.75 -1.02 -0.66
C LEU A 23 -5.15 0.18 0.20
N ARG A 24 -6.37 0.71 0.02
CA ARG A 24 -6.86 1.85 0.82
C ARG A 24 -7.04 1.51 2.30
N ALA A 25 -7.58 0.33 2.59
CA ALA A 25 -7.76 -0.10 3.98
C ALA A 25 -6.43 -0.39 4.67
N PHE A 26 -5.46 -0.92 3.93
CA PHE A 26 -4.11 -1.09 4.41
C PHE A 26 -3.40 0.24 4.68
N GLY A 27 -3.55 1.24 3.81
CA GLY A 27 -3.11 2.61 4.08
C GLY A 27 -3.72 3.20 5.35
N ALA A 28 -5.03 3.05 5.52
CA ALA A 28 -5.72 3.48 6.74
C ALA A 28 -5.20 2.77 8.01
N TRP A 29 -4.89 1.48 7.93
CA TRP A 29 -4.28 0.73 9.03
C TRP A 29 -2.85 1.20 9.32
N CYS A 30 -2.06 1.53 8.30
CA CYS A 30 -0.72 2.11 8.47
C CYS A 30 -0.79 3.47 9.19
N ASP A 31 -1.79 4.28 8.85
CA ASP A 31 -1.96 5.60 9.44
C ASP A 31 -2.59 5.57 10.83
N ALA A 32 -3.31 4.52 11.20
CA ALA A 32 -3.97 4.40 12.50
C ALA A 32 -2.98 4.44 13.68
N CYS A 33 -1.73 4.02 13.49
CA CYS A 33 -0.69 4.07 14.52
C CYS A 33 0.70 4.27 13.88
N PRO A 34 1.54 5.21 14.38
CA PRO A 34 2.90 5.39 13.86
C PRO A 34 3.74 4.10 13.83
N ASN A 35 3.56 3.21 14.81
CA ASN A 35 4.27 1.92 14.87
C ASN A 35 3.94 0.99 13.70
N ASN A 36 2.71 1.06 13.16
CA ASN A 36 2.32 0.26 12.00
C ASN A 36 3.13 0.68 10.77
N ARG A 37 3.10 1.98 10.46
CA ARG A 37 3.86 2.56 9.34
C ARG A 37 5.38 2.39 9.52
N LEU A 38 5.92 2.52 10.74
CA LEU A 38 7.31 2.21 11.05
C LEU A 38 7.69 0.77 10.71
N THR A 39 6.83 -0.20 11.07
CA THR A 39 7.06 -1.62 10.78
C THR A 39 7.09 -1.86 9.28
N ILE A 40 6.18 -1.25 8.52
CA ILE A 40 6.17 -1.34 7.06
C ILE A 40 7.47 -0.80 6.47
N ILE A 41 7.90 0.39 6.87
CA ILE A 41 9.14 1.00 6.37
C ILE A 41 10.35 0.11 6.65
N LYS A 42 10.46 -0.45 7.86
CA LYS A 42 11.59 -1.32 8.26
C LYS A 42 11.62 -2.67 7.54
N THR A 43 10.47 -3.18 7.15
CA THR A 43 10.33 -4.51 6.53
C THR A 43 10.31 -4.46 5.01
N THR A 44 10.13 -3.28 4.41
CA THR A 44 10.17 -3.13 2.95
C THR A 44 11.63 -3.13 2.50
N PRO A 45 12.06 -4.05 1.62
CA PRO A 45 13.44 -4.17 1.16
C PRO A 45 13.79 -3.10 0.12
N ASP A 46 13.50 -1.84 0.41
CA ASP A 46 13.89 -0.74 -0.46
C ASP A 46 15.39 -0.48 -0.33
N LYS A 47 16.09 -0.35 -1.48
CA LYS A 47 17.53 -0.07 -1.51
C LYS A 47 17.91 1.22 -0.77
N LYS A 48 17.01 2.20 -0.74
CA LYS A 48 17.14 3.48 -0.01
C LYS A 48 15.77 3.96 0.43
N LEU A 49 15.69 4.54 1.63
CA LEU A 49 14.49 5.25 2.08
C LEU A 49 14.17 6.37 1.09
N THR A 50 12.89 6.50 0.74
CA THR A 50 12.40 7.63 -0.06
C THR A 50 12.49 8.93 0.75
N GLN A 51 12.50 10.07 0.06
CA GLN A 51 12.50 11.37 0.73
C GLN A 51 11.28 11.50 1.66
N ASP A 52 10.10 11.09 1.20
CA ASP A 52 8.88 11.09 2.00
C ASP A 52 8.99 10.22 3.25
N GLN A 53 9.59 9.03 3.15
CA GLN A 53 9.81 8.16 4.31
C GLN A 53 10.75 8.82 5.33
N ARG A 54 11.79 9.53 4.88
CA ARG A 54 12.73 10.24 5.76
C ARG A 54 12.07 11.42 6.46
N GLU A 55 11.35 12.25 5.71
CA GLU A 55 10.61 13.39 6.26
C GLU A 55 9.57 12.92 7.29
N TRP A 56 8.87 11.83 6.98
CA TRP A 56 7.92 11.23 7.92
C TRP A 56 8.59 10.71 9.19
N LEU A 57 9.70 9.95 9.07
CA LEU A 57 10.45 9.45 10.24
C LEU A 57 10.98 10.58 11.11
N LEU A 58 11.48 11.65 10.50
CA LEU A 58 11.96 12.84 11.21
C LEU A 58 10.83 13.54 11.95
N ASN A 59 9.66 13.68 11.32
CA ASN A 59 8.49 14.26 11.97
C ASN A 59 8.04 13.42 13.16
N VAL A 60 7.94 12.09 13.04
CA VAL A 60 7.58 11.19 14.14
C VAL A 60 8.56 11.33 15.31
N TYR A 61 9.87 11.40 15.01
CA TYR A 61 10.90 11.61 16.02
C TYR A 61 10.78 12.97 16.72
N MET A 62 10.55 14.04 15.96
CA MET A 62 10.46 15.41 16.50
C MET A 62 9.22 15.67 17.36
N ASN A 63 8.17 14.85 17.23
CA ASN A 63 6.92 15.01 17.98
C ASN A 63 6.71 13.88 19.01
N ASP A 64 7.78 13.23 19.48
CA ASP A 64 7.72 12.15 20.49
C ASP A 64 6.72 11.01 20.16
N GLY A 65 6.52 10.72 18.88
CA GLY A 65 5.57 9.71 18.43
C GLY A 65 4.09 10.13 18.51
N GLU A 66 3.80 11.40 18.81
CA GLU A 66 2.46 11.95 18.66
C GLU A 66 2.00 11.86 17.20
N TYR A 67 0.70 11.68 17.04
CA TYR A 67 0.06 11.27 15.80
C TYR A 67 0.12 12.38 14.73
N ILE A 68 0.90 12.17 13.65
CA ILE A 68 1.04 13.09 12.51
C ILE A 68 0.49 12.43 11.24
N GLY A 69 -0.84 12.32 11.10
CA GLY A 69 -1.41 11.70 9.90
C GLY A 69 -2.90 11.91 9.70
N ARG A 70 -3.34 12.12 8.45
CA ARG A 70 -4.76 12.15 8.08
C ARG A 70 -5.38 10.79 8.42
N MET A 71 -6.30 10.68 9.39
CA MET A 71 -7.18 9.51 9.40
C MET A 71 -7.98 9.54 8.10
N PRO A 72 -7.88 8.53 7.22
CA PRO A 72 -8.83 8.42 6.12
C PRO A 72 -10.21 8.34 6.75
N THR A 73 -11.11 9.23 6.36
CA THR A 73 -12.49 9.09 6.80
C THR A 73 -13.00 7.72 6.34
N PRO A 74 -13.57 6.90 7.24
CA PRO A 74 -13.95 5.50 6.95
C PRO A 74 -14.90 5.37 5.76
N LYS A 75 -15.55 6.48 5.35
CA LYS A 75 -16.39 6.58 4.16
C LYS A 75 -15.70 6.15 2.85
N LYS A 76 -14.36 6.20 2.74
CA LYS A 76 -13.64 5.84 1.49
C LYS A 76 -13.01 4.43 1.49
N SER A 77 -12.81 3.79 2.64
CA SER A 77 -12.03 2.54 2.77
C SER A 77 -12.84 1.32 3.21
N GLY A 78 -14.11 1.49 3.59
CA GLY A 78 -14.95 0.40 4.11
C GLY A 78 -14.52 -0.02 5.52
N ARG A 79 -14.73 -1.29 5.88
CA ARG A 79 -14.32 -1.84 7.19
C ARG A 79 -12.79 -1.74 7.36
N LEU A 80 -12.35 -1.24 8.52
CA LEU A 80 -10.95 -1.28 8.94
C LEU A 80 -10.48 -2.73 9.01
N ILE A 81 -9.32 -3.00 8.40
CA ILE A 81 -8.70 -4.32 8.50
C ILE A 81 -8.07 -4.50 9.88
N ASN A 82 -8.07 -5.73 10.39
CA ASN A 82 -7.35 -6.08 11.61
C ASN A 82 -5.86 -6.36 11.33
N ASP A 83 -5.06 -6.54 12.37
CA ASP A 83 -3.62 -6.75 12.24
C ASP A 83 -3.25 -8.02 11.45
N ASN A 84 -4.05 -9.08 11.52
CA ASN A 84 -3.79 -10.31 10.75
C ASN A 84 -4.06 -10.09 9.27
N GLU A 85 -5.17 -9.45 8.93
CA GLU A 85 -5.52 -9.02 7.57
C GLU A 85 -4.46 -8.06 7.01
N ALA A 86 -3.96 -7.13 7.82
CA ALA A 86 -2.89 -6.21 7.44
C ALA A 86 -1.56 -6.94 7.18
N ARG A 87 -1.15 -7.86 8.07
CA ARG A 87 0.07 -8.66 7.88
C ARG A 87 -0.03 -9.57 6.66
N ALA A 88 -1.19 -10.15 6.40
CA ALA A 88 -1.45 -10.92 5.19
C ALA A 88 -1.26 -10.06 3.93
N PHE A 89 -1.88 -8.87 3.92
CA PHE A 89 -1.76 -7.96 2.78
C PHE A 89 -0.33 -7.44 2.59
N GLN A 90 0.37 -7.11 3.68
CA GLN A 90 1.78 -6.74 3.63
C GLN A 90 2.63 -7.86 3.02
N ARG A 91 2.40 -9.11 3.41
CA ARG A 91 3.13 -10.25 2.85
C ARG A 91 2.89 -10.39 1.36
N LEU A 92 1.63 -10.30 0.92
CA LEU A 92 1.26 -10.29 -0.48
C LEU A 92 1.96 -9.16 -1.25
N TRP A 93 1.98 -7.95 -0.69
CA TRP A 93 2.64 -6.79 -1.29
C TRP A 93 4.14 -7.03 -1.48
N LEU A 94 4.82 -7.54 -0.44
CA LEU A 94 6.25 -7.88 -0.50
C LEU A 94 6.52 -8.96 -1.56
N ASP A 95 5.71 -10.02 -1.60
CA ASP A 95 5.86 -11.09 -2.60
C ASP A 95 5.66 -10.57 -4.04
N ILE A 96 4.74 -9.62 -4.25
CA ILE A 96 4.56 -8.98 -5.55
C ILE A 96 5.77 -8.12 -5.92
N LYS A 97 6.30 -7.34 -4.97
CA LYS A 97 7.42 -6.41 -5.19
C LYS A 97 8.74 -7.15 -5.43
N ASP A 98 8.99 -8.24 -4.71
CA ASP A 98 10.19 -9.08 -4.86
C ASP A 98 10.28 -9.73 -6.26
N ASN A 99 9.12 -10.05 -6.87
CA ASN A 99 9.05 -10.66 -8.19
C ASN A 99 8.94 -9.63 -9.34
N ALA A 100 8.88 -8.34 -9.04
CA ALA A 100 8.70 -7.28 -10.03
C ALA A 100 10.04 -6.84 -10.65
N SER A 101 10.06 -6.62 -11.97
CA SER A 101 11.16 -5.94 -12.66
C SER A 101 11.25 -4.47 -12.27
N GLU A 102 12.34 -3.79 -12.61
CA GLU A 102 12.57 -2.37 -12.24
C GLU A 102 11.41 -1.46 -12.67
N VAL A 103 10.96 -1.56 -13.93
CA VAL A 103 9.82 -0.79 -14.45
C VAL A 103 8.53 -1.10 -13.67
N LEU A 104 8.30 -2.38 -13.34
CA LEU A 104 7.14 -2.78 -12.55
C LEU A 104 7.21 -2.24 -11.12
N GLN A 105 8.40 -2.19 -10.52
CA GLN A 105 8.59 -1.59 -9.20
C GLN A 105 8.23 -0.10 -9.20
N GLU A 106 8.58 0.64 -10.25
CA GLU A 106 8.18 2.06 -10.38
C GLU A 106 6.66 2.24 -10.43
N TRP A 107 5.96 1.38 -11.16
CA TRP A 107 4.49 1.38 -11.23
C TRP A 107 3.86 0.99 -9.88
N LEU A 108 4.42 -0.02 -9.19
CA LEU A 108 3.97 -0.41 -7.86
C LEU A 108 4.17 0.74 -6.85
N ASP A 109 5.28 1.47 -6.91
CA ASP A 109 5.52 2.62 -6.04
C ASP A 109 4.52 3.76 -6.28
N LEU A 110 4.02 3.92 -7.51
CA LEU A 110 2.93 4.85 -7.84
C LEU A 110 1.59 4.38 -7.27
N VAL A 111 1.29 3.08 -7.39
CA VAL A 111 0.10 2.47 -6.77
C VAL A 111 0.11 2.68 -5.26
N TRP A 112 1.25 2.43 -4.61
CA TRP A 112 1.44 2.67 -3.18
C TRP A 112 1.21 4.12 -2.82
N SER A 113 1.85 5.04 -3.56
CA SER A 113 1.73 6.49 -3.35
C SER A 113 0.28 6.96 -3.43
N HIS A 114 -0.49 6.42 -4.37
CA HIS A 114 -1.88 6.82 -4.56
C HIS A 114 -2.84 6.21 -3.52
N TYR A 115 -2.79 4.89 -3.32
CA TYR A 115 -3.79 4.18 -2.52
C TYR A 115 -3.41 4.02 -1.05
N VAL A 116 -2.12 3.86 -0.74
CA VAL A 116 -1.61 3.61 0.62
C VAL A 116 -1.18 4.93 1.28
N SER A 117 -0.43 5.78 0.58
CA SER A 117 -0.06 7.11 1.07
C SER A 117 -1.13 8.18 0.85
N GLY A 118 -2.16 7.89 0.05
CA GLY A 118 -3.32 8.77 -0.14
C GLY A 118 -3.05 10.03 -0.97
N TYR A 119 -1.95 10.10 -1.71
CA TYR A 119 -1.67 11.22 -2.60
C TYR A 119 -2.62 11.23 -3.80
N SER A 120 -3.11 12.40 -4.18
CA SER A 120 -3.85 12.57 -5.42
C SER A 120 -2.92 12.40 -6.63
N LEU A 121 -3.51 12.02 -7.78
CA LEU A 121 -2.76 11.92 -9.05
C LEU A 121 -2.03 13.24 -9.39
N ARG A 122 -2.61 14.39 -9.02
CA ARG A 122 -2.01 15.71 -9.23
C ARG A 122 -0.77 15.93 -8.35
N GLU A 123 -0.84 15.55 -7.08
CA GLU A 123 0.31 15.67 -6.17
C GLU A 123 1.45 14.75 -6.61
N ILE A 124 1.15 13.52 -7.04
CA ILE A 124 2.15 12.58 -7.55
C ILE A 124 2.81 13.11 -8.83
N ALA A 125 1.99 13.61 -9.77
CA ALA A 125 2.47 14.21 -11.01
C ALA A 125 3.45 15.37 -10.75
N LEU A 126 3.10 16.26 -9.80
CA LEU A 126 3.95 17.38 -9.40
C LEU A 126 5.28 16.90 -8.80
N ARG A 127 5.24 15.92 -7.89
CA ARG A 127 6.43 15.39 -7.21
C ARG A 127 7.41 14.70 -8.16
N ARG A 128 6.89 14.02 -9.18
CA ARG A 128 7.71 13.27 -10.16
C ARG A 128 8.04 14.06 -11.43
N GLY A 129 7.45 15.24 -11.62
CA GLY A 129 7.66 16.05 -12.82
C GLY A 129 7.09 15.43 -14.10
N ILE A 130 6.05 14.60 -13.99
CA ILE A 130 5.40 13.90 -15.12
C ILE A 130 3.94 14.31 -15.26
N SER A 131 3.31 13.98 -16.39
CA SER A 131 1.91 14.32 -16.63
C SER A 131 0.96 13.48 -15.74
N LYS A 132 -0.18 14.07 -15.35
CA LYS A 132 -1.23 13.34 -14.62
C LYS A 132 -1.73 12.12 -15.40
N ALA A 133 -1.77 12.20 -16.73
CA ALA A 133 -2.17 11.10 -17.59
C ALA A 133 -1.18 9.93 -17.54
N SER A 134 0.13 10.21 -17.51
CA SER A 134 1.16 9.18 -17.33
C SER A 134 0.99 8.49 -15.98
N VAL A 135 0.83 9.27 -14.90
CA VAL A 135 0.60 8.72 -13.55
C VAL A 135 -0.62 7.82 -13.51
N ASP A 136 -1.75 8.24 -14.09
CA ASP A 136 -2.97 7.42 -14.14
C ASP A 136 -2.74 6.12 -14.91
N GLN A 137 -2.05 6.19 -16.04
CA GLN A 137 -1.72 5.02 -16.86
C GLN A 137 -0.81 4.05 -16.13
N ASP A 138 0.27 4.54 -15.52
CA ASP A 138 1.24 3.74 -14.79
C ASP A 138 0.59 3.05 -13.57
N ILE A 139 -0.30 3.76 -12.86
CA ILE A 139 -1.09 3.18 -11.76
C ILE A 139 -2.00 2.06 -12.27
N ARG A 140 -2.69 2.25 -13.41
CA ARG A 140 -3.53 1.20 -14.01
C ARG A 140 -2.71 -0.03 -14.39
N CYS A 141 -1.53 0.17 -14.97
CA CYS A 141 -0.61 -0.92 -15.30
C CYS A 141 -0.15 -1.68 -14.04
N GLY A 142 0.23 -0.96 -12.98
CA GLY A 142 0.58 -1.56 -11.69
C GLY A 142 -0.57 -2.37 -11.08
N ILE A 143 -1.79 -1.83 -11.07
CA ILE A 143 -2.99 -2.54 -10.61
C ILE A 143 -3.27 -3.78 -11.45
N ALA A 144 -3.16 -3.70 -12.79
CA ALA A 144 -3.37 -4.85 -13.67
C ALA A 144 -2.36 -5.97 -13.38
N TYR A 145 -1.08 -5.62 -13.18
CA TYR A 145 -0.04 -6.57 -12.79
C TYR A 145 -0.37 -7.25 -11.44
N MET A 146 -0.70 -6.46 -10.42
CA MET A 146 -1.10 -6.99 -9.11
C MET A 146 -2.32 -7.90 -9.19
N ARG A 147 -3.33 -7.57 -10.00
CA ARG A 147 -4.52 -8.41 -10.22
C ARG A 147 -4.14 -9.75 -10.87
N GLY A 148 -3.14 -9.76 -11.76
CA GLY A 148 -2.61 -11.00 -12.34
C GLY A 148 -1.97 -11.91 -11.30
N GLN A 149 -1.17 -11.33 -10.39
CA GLN A 149 -0.51 -12.08 -9.31
C GLN A 149 -1.47 -12.50 -8.19
N ALA A 150 -2.47 -11.67 -7.89
CA ALA A 150 -3.44 -11.86 -6.81
C ALA A 150 -4.84 -12.18 -7.35
N SER A 151 -4.95 -13.13 -8.29
CA SER A 151 -6.21 -13.51 -8.96
C SER A 151 -7.30 -14.02 -8.01
N PHE A 152 -6.92 -14.44 -6.79
CA PHE A 152 -7.84 -14.85 -5.74
C PHE A 152 -8.58 -13.68 -5.06
N ILE A 153 -8.14 -12.42 -5.23
CA ILE A 153 -8.86 -11.24 -4.73
C ILE A 153 -10.16 -11.02 -5.52
N LYS A 154 -11.13 -10.30 -4.93
CA LYS A 154 -12.36 -9.91 -5.64
C LYS A 154 -12.00 -9.07 -6.88
N SER A 155 -12.40 -9.53 -8.07
CA SER A 155 -12.37 -8.71 -9.27
C SER A 155 -13.50 -7.68 -9.21
N GLU A 156 -13.25 -6.50 -9.77
CA GLU A 156 -14.30 -5.54 -10.06
C GLU A 156 -15.23 -6.20 -11.10
N ARG A 157 -16.49 -6.47 -10.74
CA ARG A 157 -17.46 -7.00 -11.71
C ARG A 157 -17.56 -5.96 -12.83
N ALA A 158 -17.20 -6.36 -14.05
CA ALA A 158 -17.68 -5.68 -15.25
C ALA A 158 -19.21 -5.75 -15.19
N GLY A 159 -19.82 -4.66 -14.76
CA GLY A 159 -21.24 -4.40 -14.92
C GLY A 159 -21.49 -3.88 -16.31
#